data_AF-A0A958ACK0-F1
#
_entry.id   AF-A0A958ACK0-F1
#
_cell.length_a   1.000
_cell.length_b   1.000
_cell.length_c   1.000
_cell.angle_alpha   90.00
_cell.angle_beta   90.00
_cell.angle_gamma   90.00
#
_symmetry.space_group_name_H-M   'P 1'
#
loop_
_entity.id
_entity.type
_entity.pdbx_description
1 polymer ?
#
loop_
_entity_poly.entity_id
_entity_poly.type
_entity_poly.pdbx_seq_one_letter_code
_entity_poly.pdbx_strand_id
1 'polypeptide(L)'
;IGIAIGSGTDVAIESAGIILVQSNPLDVVKIIELSRASYRKMIENLIWATGYNVVALPLAAGVLAPIGILLSPAVGALFMSLSTIVVAVNAQLLRRLRFSG
;
A
#
# COMPACT_ATOMS: atom_id res chain seq x y z
N ILE A 1 -6.14 -3.08 -18.60
CA ILE A 1 -6.97 -3.96 -17.73
C ILE A 1 -8.34 -4.05 -18.40
N GLY A 2 -8.77 -5.26 -18.80
CA GLY A 2 -10.13 -5.49 -19.31
C GLY A 2 -11.12 -5.61 -18.15
N ILE A 3 -12.30 -5.01 -18.30
CA ILE A 3 -13.38 -5.05 -17.31
C ILE A 3 -14.58 -5.76 -17.94
N ALA A 4 -15.01 -6.87 -17.35
CA ALA A 4 -16.24 -7.56 -17.74
C ALA A 4 -17.40 -7.11 -16.86
N ILE A 5 -18.58 -6.99 -17.44
CA ILE A 5 -19.84 -6.75 -16.73
C ILE A 5 -20.51 -8.11 -16.55
N GLY A 6 -21.11 -8.39 -15.39
CA GLY A 6 -21.71 -9.69 -15.06
C GLY A 6 -22.84 -10.18 -16.00
N SER A 7 -23.30 -9.33 -16.92
CA SER A 7 -24.19 -9.69 -18.03
C SER A 7 -23.47 -10.05 -19.34
N GLY A 8 -22.13 -10.06 -19.35
CA GLY A 8 -21.30 -10.38 -20.49
C GLY A 8 -21.20 -11.89 -20.75
N THR A 9 -20.63 -12.26 -21.89
CA THR A 9 -20.41 -13.68 -22.22
C THR A 9 -19.31 -14.28 -21.35
N ASP A 10 -19.38 -15.59 -21.09
CA ASP A 10 -18.40 -16.31 -20.24
C ASP A 10 -16.95 -16.07 -20.70
N VAL A 11 -16.72 -16.02 -22.02
CA VAL A 11 -15.41 -15.74 -22.61
C VAL A 11 -14.89 -14.35 -22.22
N ALA A 12 -15.77 -13.35 -22.17
CA ALA A 12 -15.41 -11.99 -21.76
C ALA A 12 -15.14 -11.91 -20.24
N ILE A 13 -15.88 -12.69 -19.44
CA ILE A 13 -15.70 -12.79 -17.98
C ILE A 13 -14.37 -13.46 -17.64
N GLU A 14 -14.05 -14.58 -18.28
CA GLU A 14 -12.83 -15.38 -18.03
C GLU A 14 -11.56 -14.64 -18.45
N SER A 15 -11.65 -13.78 -19.46
CA SER A 15 -10.52 -13.00 -19.97
C SER A 15 -10.31 -11.66 -19.24
N ALA A 16 -11.25 -11.23 -18.39
CA ALA A 16 -11.20 -9.93 -17.75
C ALA A 16 -10.42 -9.96 -16.43
N GLY A 17 -9.62 -8.91 -16.19
CA GLY A 17 -8.88 -8.75 -14.93
C GLY A 17 -9.74 -8.23 -13.78
N ILE A 18 -10.91 -7.67 -14.08
CA ILE A 18 -11.89 -7.17 -13.11
C ILE A 18 -13.29 -7.52 -13.61
N ILE A 19 -14.11 -8.10 -12.74
CA ILE A 19 -15.50 -8.50 -13.04
C ILE A 19 -16.44 -7.66 -12.19
N LEU A 20 -17.36 -6.93 -12.82
CA LEU A 20 -18.45 -6.25 -12.13
C LEU A 20 -19.57 -7.25 -11.86
N VAL A 21 -19.74 -7.63 -10.60
CA VAL A 21 -20.79 -8.58 -10.19
C VAL A 21 -22.19 -7.98 -10.36
N GLN A 22 -22.34 -6.66 -10.20
CA GLN A 22 -23.56 -5.93 -10.51
C GLN A 22 -23.46 -5.35 -11.92
N SER A 23 -24.54 -5.45 -12.70
CA SER A 23 -24.61 -4.93 -14.07
C SER A 23 -24.74 -3.40 -14.13
N ASN A 24 -24.18 -2.67 -13.17
CA ASN A 24 -24.16 -1.21 -13.14
C ASN A 24 -22.80 -0.69 -13.63
N PRO A 25 -22.71 -0.10 -14.84
CA PRO A 25 -21.47 0.44 -15.38
C PRO A 25 -20.86 1.57 -14.52
N LEU A 26 -21.66 2.21 -13.67
CA LEU A 26 -21.18 3.26 -12.74
C LEU A 26 -20.23 2.70 -11.67
N ASP A 27 -20.24 1.40 -11.39
CA ASP A 27 -19.30 0.77 -10.43
C ASP A 27 -17.85 0.77 -10.95
N VAL A 28 -17.64 0.96 -12.26
CA VAL A 28 -16.30 1.19 -12.84
C VAL A 28 -15.67 2.46 -12.23
N VAL A 29 -16.47 3.50 -12.01
CA VAL A 29 -15.98 4.76 -11.42
C VAL A 29 -15.48 4.53 -9.99
N LYS A 30 -16.24 3.76 -9.18
CA LYS A 30 -15.85 3.39 -7.81
C LYS A 30 -14.54 2.60 -7.79
N ILE A 31 -14.35 1.68 -8.75
CA ILE A 31 -13.11 0.91 -8.88
C ILE A 31 -11.92 1.80 -9.25
N ILE A 32 -12.11 2.78 -10.14
CA ILE A 32 -11.06 3.75 -10.49
C ILE A 32 -10.69 4.60 -9.27
N GLU A 33 -11.67 5.08 -8.51
CA GLU A 33 -11.44 5.83 -7.27
C GLU A 33 -10.70 5.00 -6.22
N LEU A 34 -11.12 3.75 -6.01
CA LEU A 34 -10.44 2.80 -5.11
C LEU A 34 -8.99 2.56 -5.55
N SER A 35 -8.77 2.34 -6.85
CA SER A 35 -7.45 2.12 -7.42
C SER A 35 -6.52 3.31 -7.17
N ARG A 36 -7.01 4.54 -7.42
CA ARG A 36 -6.25 5.78 -7.14
C ARG A 36 -5.94 5.94 -5.65
N ALA A 37 -6.89 5.64 -4.78
CA ALA A 37 -6.69 5.72 -3.34
C ALA A 37 -5.69 4.67 -2.84
N SER A 38 -5.77 3.44 -3.35
CA SER A 38 -4.82 2.36 -3.07
C SER A 38 -3.41 2.72 -3.55
N TYR A 39 -3.29 3.28 -4.76
CA TYR A 39 -2.00 3.73 -5.30
C TYR A 39 -1.38 4.82 -4.41
N ARG A 40 -2.17 5.79 -3.95
CA ARG A 40 -1.69 6.81 -3.01
C ARG A 40 -1.14 6.20 -1.72
N LYS A 41 -1.85 5.22 -1.14
CA LYS A 41 -1.40 4.51 0.06
C LYS A 41 -0.13 3.70 -0.19
N MET A 42 -0.01 3.08 -1.37
CA MET A 42 1.21 2.39 -1.78
C MET A 42 2.41 3.35 -1.82
N ILE A 43 2.26 4.53 -2.42
CA ILE A 43 3.31 5.55 -2.47
C ILE A 43 3.67 6.05 -1.06
N GLU A 44 2.68 6.32 -0.20
CA GLU A 44 2.93 6.70 1.19
C GLU A 44 3.75 5.62 1.93
N ASN A 45 3.36 4.35 1.80
CA ASN A 45 4.06 3.24 2.44
C ASN A 45 5.49 3.07 1.89
N LEU A 46 5.69 3.29 0.58
CA LEU A 46 7.00 3.27 -0.04
C LEU A 46 7.89 4.39 0.49
N ILE A 47 7.37 5.61 0.60
CA ILE A 47 8.10 6.76 1.17
C ILE A 47 8.50 6.47 2.61
N TRP A 48 7.60 5.92 3.43
CA TRP A 48 7.93 5.51 4.80
C TRP A 48 9.04 4.47 4.82
N ALA A 49 8.89 3.38 4.07
CA ALA A 49 9.87 2.29 4.02
C ALA A 49 11.25 2.77 3.55
N THR A 50 11.31 3.57 2.48
CA THR A 50 12.55 4.13 1.97
C THR A 50 13.15 5.13 2.95
N GLY A 51 12.34 6.00 3.57
CA GLY A 51 12.79 6.96 4.57
C GLY A 51 13.45 6.28 5.77
N TYR A 52 12.84 5.22 6.31
CA TYR A 52 13.46 4.44 7.39
C TYR A 52 14.77 3.79 6.96
N ASN A 53 14.85 3.21 5.75
CA ASN A 53 16.08 2.59 5.26
C ASN A 53 17.20 3.62 5.01
N VAL A 54 16.88 4.81 4.50
CA VAL A 54 17.84 5.90 4.29
C VAL A 54 18.45 6.36 5.61
N VAL A 55 17.73 6.25 6.72
CA VAL A 55 18.27 6.58 8.06
C VAL A 55 18.95 5.35 8.69
N ALA A 56 18.33 4.18 8.62
CA ALA A 56 18.85 2.97 9.26
C ALA A 56 20.15 2.47 8.63
N LEU A 57 20.33 2.56 7.31
CA LEU A 57 21.53 2.07 6.63
C LEU A 57 22.80 2.86 6.99
N PRO A 58 22.84 4.21 6.93
CA PRO A 58 23.99 4.99 7.40
C PRO A 58 24.28 4.79 8.88
N LEU A 59 23.23 4.68 9.70
CA LEU A 59 23.38 4.42 11.13
C LEU A 59 24.01 3.04 11.39
N ALA A 60 23.56 2.00 10.69
CA ALA A 60 24.14 0.65 10.77
C ALA A 60 25.55 0.59 10.16
N ALA A 61 25.83 1.40 9.14
CA ALA A 61 27.16 1.55 8.55
C ALA A 61 28.15 2.31 9.46
N GLY A 62 27.70 2.78 10.64
CA GLY A 62 28.58 3.38 11.64
C GLY A 62 28.84 4.87 11.44
N VAL A 63 27.97 5.59 10.72
CA VAL A 63 28.10 7.06 10.57
C VAL A 63 28.08 7.78 11.94
N LEU A 64 27.42 7.22 12.96
CA LEU A 64 27.45 7.75 14.33
C LEU A 64 28.48 7.08 15.25
N ALA A 65 29.32 6.17 14.74
CA ALA A 65 30.43 5.60 15.51
C ALA A 65 31.39 6.66 16.11
N PRO A 66 31.68 7.81 15.45
CA PRO A 66 32.55 8.85 16.00
C PRO A 66 32.01 9.52 17.28
N ILE A 67 30.69 9.50 17.51
CA ILE A 67 30.03 10.05 18.70
C ILE A 67 29.61 8.97 19.72
N GLY A 68 30.12 7.73 19.56
CA GLY A 68 29.90 6.64 20.50
C GLY A 68 28.54 5.94 20.40
N ILE A 69 27.71 6.28 19.40
CA ILE A 69 26.40 5.66 19.18
C ILE A 69 26.54 4.61 18.08
N LEU A 70 26.74 3.35 18.48
CA LEU A 70 26.50 2.21 17.60
C LEU A 70 25.03 1.82 17.72
N LEU A 71 24.30 1.84 16.60
CA LEU A 71 22.95 1.32 16.59
C LEU A 71 23.00 -0.19 16.77
N SER A 72 22.54 -0.68 17.92
CA SER A 72 22.48 -2.12 18.14
C SER A 72 21.40 -2.73 17.23
N PRO A 73 21.59 -3.97 16.75
CA PRO A 73 20.58 -4.69 15.97
C PRO A 73 19.18 -4.72 16.63
N ALA A 74 19.12 -4.64 17.97
CA ALA A 74 17.87 -4.56 18.73
C ALA A 74 17.07 -3.28 18.46
N VAL A 75 17.74 -2.13 18.31
CA VAL A 75 17.08 -0.87 17.96
C VAL A 75 16.57 -0.90 16.53
N GLY A 76 17.34 -1.47 15.59
CA GLY A 76 16.90 -1.68 14.21
C GLY A 76 15.65 -2.56 14.13
N ALA A 77 15.61 -3.65 14.89
CA ALA A 77 14.45 -4.54 14.97
C ALA A 77 13.19 -3.86 15.54
N LEU A 78 13.35 -2.97 16.54
CA LEU A 78 12.26 -2.16 17.08
C LEU A 78 11.70 -1.18 16.06
N PHE A 79 12.56 -0.50 15.29
CA PHE A 79 12.10 0.40 14.23
C PHE A 79 11.38 -0.37 13.09
N MET A 80 11.87 -1.56 12.73
CA MET A 80 11.22 -2.41 11.72
C MET A 80 9.83 -2.87 12.15
N SER A 81 9.67 -3.29 13.42
CA SER A 81 8.38 -3.73 13.94
C SER A 81 7.39 -2.57 14.07
N LEU A 82 7.84 -1.39 14.54
CA LEU A 82 7.02 -0.17 14.57
C LEU A 82 6.57 0.27 13.18
N SER A 83 7.46 0.25 12.19
CA SER A 83 7.13 0.63 10.80
C SER A 83 6.04 -0.27 10.21
N THR A 84 6.08 -1.58 10.50
CA THR A 84 5.04 -2.54 10.07
C THR A 84 3.67 -2.18 10.65
N ILE A 85 3.62 -1.80 11.93
CA ILE A 85 2.39 -1.38 12.59
C ILE A 85 1.84 -0.10 11.95
N VAL A 86 2.70 0.90 11.71
CA VAL A 86 2.29 2.17 11.07
C VAL A 86 1.74 1.94 9.67
N VAL A 87 2.41 1.12 8.86
CA VAL A 87 1.95 0.77 7.51
C VAL A 87 0.62 0.02 7.55
N ALA A 88 0.46 -0.94 8.47
CA ALA A 88 -0.78 -1.68 8.63
C ALA A 88 -1.95 -0.77 9.04
N VAL A 89 -1.73 0.14 9.98
CA VAL A 89 -2.73 1.14 10.40
C VAL A 89 -3.07 2.08 9.24
N ASN A 90 -2.07 2.56 8.49
CA ASN A 90 -2.29 3.43 7.33
C ASN A 90 -3.10 2.72 6.23
N ALA A 91 -2.84 1.43 5.99
CA ALA A 91 -3.61 0.60 5.07
C ALA A 91 -5.05 0.38 5.56
N GLN A 92 -5.26 0.18 6.88
CA GLN A 92 -6.61 0.06 7.45
C GLN A 92 -7.45 1.33 7.26
N LEU A 93 -6.82 2.51 7.17
CA LEU A 93 -7.53 3.76 6.90
C LEU A 93 -8.22 3.76 5.52
N LEU A 94 -7.71 2.98 4.54
CA LEU A 94 -8.35 2.79 3.24
C LEU A 94 -9.75 2.17 3.40
N ARG A 95 -9.97 1.35 4.43
CA ARG A 95 -11.27 0.74 4.76
C ARG A 95 -12.31 1.77 5.24
N ARG A 96 -11.90 2.99 5.57
CA ARG A 96 -12.79 4.11 5.91
C ARG A 96 -13.23 4.92 4.70
N LEU A 97 -12.74 4.62 3.49
CA LEU A 97 -13.29 5.21 2.26
C LEU A 97 -14.72 4.71 2.09
N ARG A 98 -15.67 5.56 2.52
CA ARG A 98 -17.08 5.43 2.19
C ARG A 98 -17.28 5.95 0.79
N PHE A 99 -17.58 5.07 -0.15
CA PHE A 99 -18.14 5.47 -1.43
C PHE A 99 -19.53 6.06 -1.16
N SER A 100 -19.69 7.39 -1.28
CA SER A 100 -21.01 8.01 -1.39
C SER A 100 -21.44 7.90 -2.84
N GLY A 101 -22.51 7.15 -3.11
CA GLY A 101 -23.06 6.90 -4.43
C GLY A 101 -23.80 5.58 -4.48
#